data_AF-A0A6C0CDR8-F1
#
_entry.id   AF-A0A6C0CDR8-F1
#
_cell.length_a   1.000
_cell.length_b   1.000
_cell.length_c   1.000
_cell.angle_alpha   90.00
_cell.angle_beta   90.00
_cell.angle_gamma   90.00
#
_symmetry.space_group_name_H-M   'P 1'
#
loop_
_entity.id
_entity.type
_entity.pdbx_description
1 polymer ?
#
loop_
_entity_poly.entity_id
_entity_poly.type
_entity_poly.pdbx_seq_one_letter_code
_entity_poly.pdbx_strand_id
1 'polypeptide(L)'
;MPTYYTQSGEKIRNPEAYALTGAPMFKTKYSESNDINAPTTIYKLNLEDGKKYVGKTTNFDRRMDQHFSGNGSKVTKKFKPIDGKTIDEVHGFFSDEVEQGCTEEYINKYGYDKVRGGYYTNSKTLNKTNNMKSSKKEVICFKCGNTGHYANQCYVDNKESDESYYSDDY
;
A
#
# COMPACT_ATOMS: atom_id res chain seq x y z
N MET A 1 18.15 8.81 7.11
CA MET A 1 17.93 7.78 6.06
C MET A 1 18.70 6.52 6.43
N PRO A 2 18.14 5.32 6.19
CA PRO A 2 18.88 4.07 6.34
C PRO A 2 20.17 4.11 5.50
N THR A 3 21.22 3.44 5.98
CA THR A 3 22.48 3.29 5.23
C THR A 3 22.63 1.84 4.80
N TYR A 4 23.07 1.62 3.57
CA TYR A 4 23.25 0.30 2.98
C TYR A 4 24.65 0.09 2.46
N TYR A 5 25.05 -1.17 2.35
CA TYR A 5 26.39 -1.58 1.99
C TYR A 5 26.38 -2.69 0.94
N THR A 6 27.42 -2.72 0.11
CA THR A 6 27.71 -3.81 -0.83
C THR A 6 28.26 -5.03 -0.07
N GLN A 7 28.41 -6.16 -0.76
CA GLN A 7 29.06 -7.35 -0.19
C GLN A 7 30.51 -7.10 0.27
N SER A 8 31.23 -6.17 -0.37
CA SER A 8 32.59 -5.75 0.03
C SER A 8 32.61 -4.74 1.18
N GLY A 9 31.44 -4.36 1.72
CA GLY A 9 31.31 -3.39 2.82
C GLY A 9 31.37 -1.93 2.38
N GLU A 10 31.32 -1.64 1.08
CA GLU A 10 31.31 -0.28 0.55
C GLU A 10 29.93 0.35 0.75
N LYS A 11 29.90 1.64 1.09
CA LYS A 11 28.63 2.36 1.29
C LYS A 11 27.94 2.61 -0.04
N ILE A 12 26.69 2.19 -0.15
CA ILE A 12 25.83 2.46 -1.31
C ILE A 12 25.25 3.87 -1.19
N ARG A 13 25.46 4.69 -2.22
CA ARG A 13 24.99 6.09 -2.26
C ARG A 13 23.58 6.25 -2.82
N ASN A 14 23.22 5.43 -3.81
CA ASN A 14 21.88 5.38 -4.41
C ASN A 14 21.33 3.95 -4.26
N PRO A 15 20.57 3.67 -3.18
CA PRO A 15 20.08 2.33 -2.89
C PRO A 15 19.12 1.78 -3.94
N GLU A 16 18.23 2.62 -4.48
CA GLU A 16 17.25 2.22 -5.49
C GLU A 16 17.94 1.79 -6.79
N ALA A 17 18.82 2.64 -7.32
CA ALA A 17 19.56 2.30 -8.55
C ALA A 17 20.46 1.06 -8.35
N TYR A 18 21.06 0.91 -7.16
CA TYR A 18 21.87 -0.27 -6.83
C TYR A 18 21.01 -1.53 -6.73
N ALA A 19 19.85 -1.47 -6.09
CA ALA A 19 18.94 -2.60 -5.95
C ALA A 19 18.48 -3.15 -7.30
N LEU A 20 18.23 -2.26 -8.28
CA LEU A 20 17.87 -2.63 -9.66
C LEU A 20 18.97 -3.41 -10.41
N THR A 21 20.21 -3.39 -9.93
CA THR A 21 21.28 -4.24 -10.51
C THR A 21 21.14 -5.71 -10.14
N GLY A 22 20.31 -6.03 -9.13
CA GLY A 22 20.19 -7.36 -8.54
C GLY A 22 21.37 -7.78 -7.65
N ALA A 23 22.37 -6.90 -7.45
CA ALA A 23 23.49 -7.20 -6.57
C ALA A 23 23.04 -7.31 -5.09
N PRO A 24 23.73 -8.13 -4.27
CA PRO A 24 23.44 -8.24 -2.84
C PRO A 24 23.61 -6.92 -2.11
N MET A 25 22.68 -6.64 -1.19
CA MET A 25 22.67 -5.40 -0.41
C MET A 25 22.47 -5.69 1.07
N PHE A 26 23.14 -4.94 1.92
CA PHE A 26 23.23 -5.20 3.36
C PHE A 26 22.95 -3.96 4.19
N LYS A 27 22.40 -4.12 5.39
CA LYS A 27 22.16 -3.01 6.35
C LYS A 27 23.38 -2.67 7.20
N THR A 28 24.35 -3.57 7.29
CA THR A 28 25.61 -3.37 8.02
C THR A 28 26.79 -3.64 7.09
N LYS A 29 27.98 -3.14 7.46
CA LYS A 29 29.20 -3.29 6.65
C LYS A 29 29.68 -4.74 6.49
N TYR A 30 29.26 -5.62 7.39
CA TYR A 30 29.73 -7.00 7.45
C TYR A 30 28.69 -7.93 6.83
N SER A 31 29.17 -8.86 6.00
CA SER A 31 28.37 -9.84 5.25
C SER A 31 27.60 -10.84 6.13
N GLU A 32 27.77 -10.79 7.45
CA GLU A 32 26.96 -11.57 8.40
C GLU A 32 25.49 -11.12 8.45
N SER A 33 25.17 -9.95 7.87
CA SER A 33 23.79 -9.51 7.73
C SER A 33 23.09 -10.16 6.53
N ASN A 34 21.77 -10.35 6.64
CA ASN A 34 20.96 -10.94 5.57
C ASN A 34 20.95 -10.03 4.32
N ASP A 35 21.08 -10.62 3.13
CA ASP A 35 20.90 -9.91 1.87
C ASP A 35 19.45 -9.42 1.75
N ILE A 36 19.27 -8.11 1.80
CA ILE A 36 17.95 -7.49 1.74
C ILE A 36 17.46 -7.32 0.30
N ASN A 37 18.31 -7.55 -0.70
CA ASN A 37 17.96 -7.44 -2.12
C ASN A 37 17.70 -8.79 -2.79
N ALA A 38 17.87 -9.89 -2.05
CA ALA A 38 17.61 -11.24 -2.54
C ALA A 38 16.23 -11.33 -3.22
N PRO A 39 16.11 -12.04 -4.37
CA PRO A 39 14.83 -12.22 -5.07
C PRO A 39 13.74 -12.65 -4.11
N THR A 40 12.63 -11.91 -4.12
CA THR A 40 11.52 -12.09 -3.21
C THR A 40 10.25 -12.25 -3.99
N THR A 41 9.61 -13.40 -3.80
CA THR A 41 8.34 -13.77 -4.40
C THR A 41 7.20 -13.09 -3.64
N ILE A 42 6.33 -12.39 -4.37
CA ILE A 42 5.04 -11.91 -3.88
C ILE A 42 3.99 -12.96 -4.23
N TYR A 43 3.19 -13.38 -3.26
CA TYR A 43 2.20 -14.43 -3.44
C TYR A 43 0.83 -14.04 -2.87
N LYS A 44 -0.18 -14.77 -3.34
CA LYS A 44 -1.55 -14.68 -2.85
C LYS A 44 -2.09 -16.06 -2.51
N LEU A 45 -2.77 -16.13 -1.37
CA LEU A 45 -3.55 -17.28 -0.93
C LEU A 45 -5.05 -16.97 -1.07
N ASN A 46 -5.82 -17.92 -1.58
CA ASN A 46 -7.26 -17.97 -1.34
C ASN A 46 -7.51 -18.73 -0.05
N LEU A 47 -8.32 -18.15 0.83
CA LEU A 47 -8.63 -18.70 2.15
C LEU A 47 -10.12 -19.05 2.20
N GLU A 48 -10.49 -19.85 3.20
CA GLU A 48 -11.88 -20.08 3.61
C GLU A 48 -12.65 -18.77 3.82
N ASP A 49 -13.99 -18.84 3.78
CA ASP A 49 -14.93 -17.71 3.81
C ASP A 49 -14.74 -16.67 2.69
N GLY A 50 -14.09 -17.08 1.60
CA GLY A 50 -13.78 -16.21 0.47
C GLY A 50 -12.76 -15.13 0.80
N LYS A 51 -11.96 -15.29 1.86
CA LYS A 51 -10.90 -14.33 2.21
C LYS A 51 -9.65 -14.53 1.34
N LYS A 52 -8.81 -13.52 1.26
CA LYS A 52 -7.53 -13.56 0.54
C LYS A 52 -6.42 -13.05 1.43
N TYR A 53 -5.23 -13.63 1.28
CA TYR A 53 -4.02 -13.16 1.93
C TYR A 53 -2.93 -12.89 0.90
N VAL A 54 -2.33 -11.71 0.95
CA VAL A 54 -1.15 -11.35 0.18
C VAL A 54 0.04 -11.38 1.12
N GLY A 55 1.16 -11.92 0.66
CA GLY A 55 2.38 -12.02 1.43
C GLY A 55 3.61 -12.06 0.52
N LYS A 56 4.77 -11.99 1.14
CA LYS A 56 6.06 -12.12 0.45
C LYS A 56 6.99 -13.11 1.11
N THR A 57 7.93 -13.66 0.35
CA THR A 57 8.94 -14.59 0.86
C THR A 57 10.09 -14.78 -0.12
N THR A 58 11.27 -15.12 0.39
CA THR A 58 12.41 -15.57 -0.41
C THR A 58 12.37 -17.08 -0.69
N ASN A 59 11.47 -17.84 -0.05
CA ASN A 59 11.32 -19.27 -0.26
C ASN A 59 9.84 -19.65 -0.25
N PHE A 60 9.26 -19.75 -1.44
CA PHE A 60 7.84 -19.98 -1.65
C PHE A 60 7.36 -21.31 -1.08
N ASP A 61 8.02 -22.42 -1.42
CA ASP A 61 7.59 -23.77 -1.02
C ASP A 61 7.54 -23.92 0.50
N ARG A 62 8.63 -23.56 1.19
CA ARG A 62 8.68 -23.59 2.66
C ARG A 62 7.59 -22.70 3.27
N ARG A 63 7.32 -21.55 2.65
CA ARG A 63 6.30 -20.62 3.14
C ARG A 63 4.89 -21.16 2.94
N MET A 64 4.63 -21.84 1.82
CA MET A 64 3.36 -22.52 1.57
C MET A 64 3.18 -23.65 2.58
N ASP A 65 4.18 -24.50 2.79
CA ASP A 65 4.12 -25.58 3.79
C ASP A 65 3.76 -25.06 5.17
N GLN A 66 4.37 -23.94 5.60
CA GLN A 66 3.99 -23.29 6.85
C GLN A 66 2.53 -22.87 6.87
N HIS A 67 2.03 -22.22 5.81
CA HIS A 67 0.65 -21.77 5.74
C HIS A 67 -0.35 -22.93 5.77
N PHE A 68 -0.13 -23.96 4.95
CA PHE A 68 -1.05 -25.10 4.83
C PHE A 68 -0.96 -26.06 6.02
N SER A 69 0.18 -26.16 6.71
CA SER A 69 0.33 -26.94 7.96
C SER A 69 -0.21 -26.25 9.22
N GLY A 70 -0.74 -25.02 9.11
CA GLY A 70 -1.24 -24.26 10.26
C GLY A 70 -0.14 -23.58 11.09
N ASN A 71 1.10 -23.57 10.60
CA ASN A 71 2.25 -22.87 11.21
C ASN A 71 2.50 -21.48 10.61
N GLY A 72 1.64 -21.03 9.70
CA GLY A 72 1.74 -19.75 8.99
C GLY A 72 1.32 -18.53 9.83
N SER A 73 0.86 -17.49 9.14
CA SER A 73 0.44 -16.25 9.79
C SER A 73 -0.82 -16.46 10.66
N LYS A 74 -1.06 -15.56 11.62
CA LYS A 74 -2.29 -15.59 12.44
C LYS A 74 -3.56 -15.57 11.57
N VAL A 75 -3.51 -14.91 10.40
CA VAL A 75 -4.61 -14.87 9.44
C VAL A 75 -4.88 -16.26 8.87
N THR A 76 -3.85 -16.95 8.37
CA THR A 76 -4.03 -18.28 7.78
C THR A 76 -4.26 -19.39 8.80
N LYS A 77 -3.90 -19.15 10.07
CA LYS A 77 -4.31 -20.02 11.19
C LYS A 77 -5.82 -19.89 11.48
N LYS A 78 -6.39 -18.69 11.29
CA LYS A 78 -7.81 -18.42 11.52
C LYS A 78 -8.68 -18.84 10.35
N PHE A 79 -8.22 -18.62 9.11
CA PHE A 79 -8.93 -18.95 7.88
C PHE A 79 -8.01 -19.82 7.04
N LYS A 80 -8.34 -21.10 6.86
CA LYS A 80 -7.38 -22.05 6.27
C LYS A 80 -7.16 -21.72 4.79
N PRO A 81 -5.92 -21.88 4.29
CA PRO A 81 -5.63 -21.77 2.86
C PRO A 81 -6.31 -22.88 2.05
N ILE A 82 -6.89 -22.51 0.91
CA ILE A 82 -7.45 -23.39 -0.10
C ILE A 82 -6.43 -23.60 -1.22
N ASP A 83 -5.87 -22.50 -1.72
CA ASP A 83 -4.84 -22.48 -2.75
C ASP A 83 -3.86 -21.33 -2.51
N GLY A 84 -2.70 -21.42 -3.17
CA GLY A 84 -1.68 -20.38 -3.18
C GLY A 84 -1.02 -20.28 -4.55
N LYS A 85 -0.70 -19.05 -4.97
CA LYS A 85 0.03 -18.80 -6.21
C LYS A 85 0.97 -17.60 -6.10
N THR A 86 2.05 -17.64 -6.84
CA THR A 86 2.91 -16.49 -7.10
C THR A 86 2.15 -15.45 -7.92
N ILE A 87 2.31 -14.18 -7.56
CA ILE A 87 1.81 -13.03 -8.32
C ILE A 87 2.96 -12.40 -9.09
N ASP A 88 4.11 -12.24 -8.42
CA ASP A 88 5.26 -11.54 -8.96
C ASP A 88 6.56 -11.98 -8.27
N GLU A 89 7.71 -11.67 -8.88
CA GLU A 89 9.03 -11.85 -8.31
C GLU A 89 9.85 -10.57 -8.51
N VAL A 90 10.30 -9.99 -7.40
CA VAL A 90 10.94 -8.68 -7.39
C VAL A 90 12.23 -8.70 -6.57
N HIS A 91 13.09 -7.70 -6.79
CA HIS A 91 14.24 -7.51 -5.91
C HIS A 91 13.78 -7.24 -4.48
N GLY A 92 14.41 -7.90 -3.50
CA GLY A 92 13.98 -7.91 -2.11
C GLY A 92 13.83 -6.52 -1.51
N PHE A 93 14.62 -5.55 -1.98
CA PHE A 93 14.58 -4.17 -1.53
C PHE A 93 13.22 -3.50 -1.78
N PHE A 94 12.56 -3.83 -2.90
CA PHE A 94 11.25 -3.27 -3.27
C PHE A 94 10.08 -4.12 -2.78
N SER A 95 10.35 -5.29 -2.19
CA SER A 95 9.31 -6.27 -1.89
C SER A 95 8.25 -5.80 -0.90
N ASP A 96 8.58 -4.91 0.04
CA ASP A 96 7.61 -4.30 0.96
C ASP A 96 6.58 -3.43 0.21
N GLU A 97 7.03 -2.57 -0.69
CA GLU A 97 6.19 -1.64 -1.43
C GLU A 97 5.29 -2.40 -2.43
N VAL A 98 5.86 -3.40 -3.11
CA VAL A 98 5.12 -4.23 -4.06
C VAL A 98 4.06 -5.08 -3.34
N GLU A 99 4.40 -5.73 -2.21
CA GLU A 99 3.41 -6.46 -1.40
C GLU A 99 2.25 -5.56 -0.96
N GLN A 100 2.57 -4.36 -0.49
CA GLN A 100 1.58 -3.39 -0.03
C GLN A 100 0.69 -2.93 -1.18
N GLY A 101 1.25 -2.56 -2.34
CA GLY A 101 0.50 -2.17 -3.52
C GLY A 101 -0.44 -3.26 -4.02
N CYS A 102 0.04 -4.51 -4.12
CA CYS A 102 -0.81 -5.66 -4.44
C CYS A 102 -1.92 -5.83 -3.40
N THR A 103 -1.63 -5.69 -2.11
CA THR A 103 -2.66 -5.83 -1.07
C THR A 103 -3.77 -4.79 -1.23
N GLU A 104 -3.42 -3.54 -1.50
CA GLU A 104 -4.36 -2.44 -1.74
C GLU A 104 -5.21 -2.66 -3.00
N GLU A 105 -4.60 -3.13 -4.09
CA GLU A 105 -5.33 -3.49 -5.30
C GLU A 105 -6.40 -4.56 -5.02
N TYR A 106 -6.04 -5.60 -4.27
CA TYR A 106 -6.98 -6.65 -3.89
C TYR A 106 -8.05 -6.15 -2.92
N ILE A 107 -7.72 -5.24 -2.00
CA ILE A 107 -8.71 -4.58 -1.12
C ILE A 107 -9.72 -3.79 -1.96
N ASN A 108 -9.26 -3.01 -2.93
CA ASN A 108 -10.14 -2.24 -3.81
C ASN A 108 -11.06 -3.17 -4.63
N LYS A 109 -10.56 -4.34 -5.01
CA LYS A 109 -11.31 -5.32 -5.82
C LYS A 109 -12.30 -6.17 -5.02
N TYR A 110 -11.94 -6.62 -3.82
CA TYR A 110 -12.70 -7.63 -3.07
C TYR A 110 -13.30 -7.11 -1.76
N GLY A 111 -12.94 -5.90 -1.34
CA GLY A 111 -13.36 -5.33 -0.08
C GLY A 111 -12.34 -5.52 1.03
N TYR A 112 -12.31 -4.52 1.91
CA TYR A 112 -11.38 -4.44 3.02
C TYR A 112 -11.53 -5.56 4.05
N ASP A 113 -12.75 -6.08 4.24
CA ASP A 113 -13.07 -7.19 5.14
C ASP A 113 -12.52 -8.53 4.61
N LYS A 114 -12.34 -8.65 3.28
CA LYS A 114 -11.95 -9.88 2.60
C LYS A 114 -10.44 -10.07 2.43
N VAL A 115 -9.63 -9.03 2.52
CA VAL A 115 -8.20 -9.09 2.16
C VAL A 115 -7.29 -8.74 3.33
N ARG A 116 -6.22 -9.50 3.51
CA ARG A 116 -5.15 -9.25 4.49
C ARG A 116 -3.79 -9.35 3.81
N GLY A 117 -2.79 -8.64 4.30
CA GLY A 117 -1.44 -8.57 3.71
C GLY A 117 -0.78 -7.26 4.10
N GLY A 118 0.54 -7.11 3.94
CA GLY A 118 1.27 -5.88 4.29
C GLY A 118 0.84 -5.28 5.65
N TYR A 119 0.42 -4.01 5.64
CA TYR A 119 -0.05 -3.29 6.84
C TYR A 119 -1.43 -3.73 7.37
N TYR A 120 -2.16 -4.56 6.61
CA TYR A 120 -3.54 -4.97 6.90
C TYR A 120 -3.64 -6.34 7.57
N THR A 121 -2.58 -6.80 8.23
CA THR A 121 -2.54 -8.12 8.90
C THR A 121 -3.11 -8.12 10.32
N ASN A 122 -3.22 -6.95 10.96
CA ASN A 122 -3.69 -6.81 12.34
C ASN A 122 -5.19 -6.50 12.42
N SER A 123 -5.85 -6.99 13.48
CA SER A 123 -7.27 -6.71 13.72
C SER A 123 -7.57 -5.23 13.99
N LYS A 124 -6.59 -4.45 14.46
CA LYS A 124 -6.79 -3.02 14.74
C LYS A 124 -7.09 -2.21 13.48
N THR A 125 -6.56 -2.60 12.33
CA THR A 125 -6.84 -1.90 11.07
C THR A 125 -8.26 -2.20 10.57
N LEU A 126 -8.87 -3.33 10.98
CA LEU A 126 -10.29 -3.68 10.68
C LEU A 126 -11.28 -2.57 11.05
N ASN A 127 -10.97 -1.81 12.11
CA ASN A 127 -11.87 -0.79 12.64
C ASN A 127 -11.81 0.54 11.88
N LYS A 128 -10.88 0.71 10.93
CA LYS A 128 -10.71 1.98 10.21
C LYS A 128 -11.82 2.25 9.18
N THR A 129 -12.57 1.21 8.76
CA THR A 129 -13.58 1.34 7.70
C THR A 129 -15.00 1.65 8.19
N ASN A 130 -15.31 1.52 9.48
CA ASN A 130 -16.63 1.96 9.98
C ASN A 130 -16.78 3.49 10.05
N ASN A 131 -15.67 4.23 9.90
CA ASN A 131 -15.64 5.69 9.84
C ASN A 131 -15.12 6.23 8.50
N MET A 132 -15.13 5.41 7.45
CA MET A 132 -15.21 5.94 6.09
C MET A 132 -16.63 5.72 5.60
N LYS A 133 -17.59 6.42 6.25
CA LYS A 133 -18.74 6.89 5.50
C LYS A 133 -18.15 7.47 4.22
N SER A 134 -18.59 6.96 3.07
CA SER A 134 -18.50 7.69 1.82
C SER A 134 -19.03 9.09 2.13
N SER A 135 -18.13 10.02 2.43
CA SER A 135 -18.44 11.42 2.27
C SER A 135 -18.61 11.51 0.77
N LYS A 136 -19.85 11.36 0.31
CA LYS A 136 -20.29 12.05 -0.89
C LYS A 136 -19.68 13.43 -0.73
N LYS A 137 -18.61 13.74 -1.48
CA LYS A 137 -18.07 15.09 -1.50
C LYS A 137 -19.26 15.92 -1.92
N GLU A 138 -19.83 16.66 -0.96
CA GLU A 138 -20.94 17.54 -1.27
C GLU A 138 -20.42 18.47 -2.36
N VAL A 139 -21.11 18.48 -3.49
CA VAL A 139 -20.75 19.34 -4.60
C VAL A 139 -21.07 20.75 -4.15
N ILE A 140 -20.04 21.54 -3.84
CA ILE A 140 -20.18 22.95 -3.48
C ILE A 140 -20.06 23.78 -4.75
N CYS A 141 -21.08 24.60 -5.03
CA CYS A 141 -21.08 25.47 -6.19
C CYS A 141 -20.13 26.66 -5.97
N PHE A 142 -19.13 26.82 -6.85
CA PHE A 142 -18.17 27.93 -6.73
C PHE A 142 -18.75 29.32 -7.08
N LYS A 143 -19.97 29.40 -7.65
CA LYS A 143 -20.63 30.69 -7.94
C LYS A 143 -21.38 31.25 -6.73
N CYS A 144 -22.10 30.41 -5.99
CA CYS A 144 -23.00 30.85 -4.91
C CYS A 144 -22.66 30.29 -3.53
N GLY A 145 -21.72 29.35 -3.42
CA GLY A 145 -21.32 28.72 -2.16
C GLY A 145 -22.30 27.66 -1.63
N ASN A 146 -23.45 27.46 -2.25
CA ASN A 146 -24.43 26.45 -1.83
C ASN A 146 -24.03 25.03 -2.27
N THR A 147 -24.45 24.02 -1.51
CA THR A 147 -24.19 22.61 -1.80
C THR A 147 -25.28 21.99 -2.69
N GLY A 148 -24.96 20.90 -3.40
CA GLY A 148 -25.94 20.08 -4.14
C GLY A 148 -25.98 20.28 -5.66
N HIS A 149 -25.19 21.21 -6.24
CA HIS A 149 -25.12 21.42 -7.69
C HIS A 149 -23.76 21.97 -8.14
N TYR A 150 -23.38 21.74 -9.39
CA TYR A 150 -22.19 22.35 -10.01
C TYR A 150 -22.52 23.74 -10.57
N ALA A 151 -21.51 24.60 -10.78
CA ALA A 151 -21.72 26.00 -11.20
C ALA A 151 -22.36 26.19 -12.58
N ASN A 152 -22.30 25.17 -13.43
CA ASN A 152 -23.01 25.10 -14.71
C ASN A 152 -24.52 24.84 -14.55
N GLN A 153 -24.97 24.42 -13.37
CA GLN A 153 -26.36 24.21 -12.98
C GLN A 153 -26.83 25.22 -11.92
N CYS A 154 -26.04 26.28 -11.70
CA CYS A 154 -26.38 27.32 -10.73
C CYS A 154 -27.47 28.23 -11.30
N TYR A 155 -28.52 28.46 -10.51
CA TYR A 155 -29.68 29.30 -10.83
C TYR A 155 -29.54 30.75 -10.34
N VAL A 156 -28.38 31.12 -9.78
CA VAL A 156 -28.07 32.49 -9.38
C VAL A 156 -27.39 33.20 -10.55
N ASP A 157 -28.05 34.22 -11.09
CA ASP A 157 -27.46 35.12 -12.08
C ASP A 157 -26.66 36.21 -11.36
N ASN A 158 -25.35 36.27 -11.59
CA ASN A 158 -24.50 37.36 -11.10
C ASN A 158 -24.89 38.66 -11.80
N LYS A 159 -25.70 39.49 -11.15
CA LYS A 159 -25.82 40.90 -11.46
C LYS A 159 -25.38 41.73 -10.26
N GLU A 160 -24.17 42.28 -10.42
CA GLU A 160 -23.58 43.50 -9.82
C GLU A 160 -23.44 43.56 -8.28
N SER A 161 -22.34 44.08 -7.72
CA SER A 161 -21.76 45.39 -8.02
C SER A 161 -20.25 45.48 -7.80
N ASP A 162 -19.56 45.99 -8.82
CA ASP A 162 -18.40 46.88 -8.65
C ASP A 162 -18.80 48.05 -7.73
N GLU A 163 -18.02 48.31 -6.67
CA GLU A 163 -17.80 49.68 -6.19
C GLU A 163 -16.36 49.84 -5.71
N SER A 164 -15.64 50.65 -6.45
CA SER A 164 -14.33 51.26 -6.19
C SER A 164 -14.37 52.24 -5.01
N TYR A 165 -13.31 52.34 -4.20
CA TYR A 165 -12.92 53.63 -3.59
C TYR A 165 -11.41 53.70 -3.32
N TYR A 166 -10.78 54.75 -3.85
CA TYR A 166 -9.40 55.18 -3.60
C TYR A 166 -9.26 55.80 -2.20
N SER A 167 -8.10 55.62 -1.56
CA SER A 167 -7.37 56.72 -0.92
C SER A 167 -5.91 56.31 -0.64
N ASP A 168 -5.00 56.90 -1.40
CA ASP A 168 -3.60 57.11 -1.01
C ASP A 168 -3.56 58.06 0.22
N ASP A 169 -2.61 57.86 1.14
CA ASP A 169 -1.72 58.93 1.62
C ASP A 169 -0.71 58.41 2.67
N TYR A 170 0.57 58.61 2.31
CA TYR A 170 1.83 58.74 3.05
C TYR A 170 2.12 57.94 4.34
#